data_AF-A0A7J8YNP3-F1
#
_entry.id   AF-A0A7J8YNP3-F1
#
_cell.length_a   1.000
_cell.length_b   1.000
_cell.length_c   1.000
_cell.angle_alpha   90.00
_cell.angle_beta   90.00
_cell.angle_gamma   90.00
#
_symmetry.space_group_name_H-M   'P 1'
#
loop_
_entity.id
_entity.type
_entity.pdbx_description
1 polymer ?
#
loop_
_entity_poly.entity_id
_entity_poly.type
_entity_poly.pdbx_seq_one_letter_code
_entity_poly.pdbx_strand_id
1 'polypeptide(L)'
;MLFKDSKQFKSTIRNYSKECRRQLKFLKNEPKRVIVRCIASPNCPWKILASYSLVAKCLQIITFQEEHHCMVSFKNKIVITAMIAQHFEATIKDHPKMKLREIQIICALEMHIYVSIDCCYRAKKIVKDKMVGNHKEEFSQLW
;
A
#
# COMPACT_ATOMS: atom_id res chain seq x y z
N MET A 1 19.14 -0.46 -9.16
CA MET A 1 18.49 -0.04 -7.89
C MET A 1 18.60 -1.15 -6.86
N LEU A 2 18.95 -0.83 -5.62
CA LEU A 2 19.15 -1.78 -4.52
C LEU A 2 18.13 -1.53 -3.40
N PHE A 3 17.67 -2.59 -2.75
CA PHE A 3 16.76 -2.54 -1.61
C PHE A 3 17.34 -3.37 -0.47
N LYS A 4 17.23 -2.87 0.76
CA LYS A 4 17.67 -3.57 1.98
C LYS A 4 17.07 -4.98 2.05
N ASP A 5 15.77 -5.09 1.82
CA ASP A 5 15.05 -6.36 1.88
C ASP A 5 13.78 -6.38 1.00
N SER A 6 13.14 -7.54 0.99
CA SER A 6 11.86 -7.79 0.31
C SER A 6 10.72 -6.92 0.84
N LYS A 7 10.75 -6.49 2.11
CA LYS A 7 9.70 -5.63 2.70
C LYS A 7 9.81 -4.22 2.13
N GLN A 8 11.01 -3.64 2.09
CA GLN A 8 11.27 -2.32 1.51
C GLN A 8 10.88 -2.29 0.03
N PHE A 9 11.27 -3.32 -0.73
CA PHE A 9 10.88 -3.45 -2.14
C PHE A 9 9.36 -3.46 -2.30
N LYS A 10 8.67 -4.34 -1.57
CA LYS A 10 7.19 -4.42 -1.64
C LYS A 10 6.56 -3.09 -1.30
N SER A 11 7.01 -2.41 -0.24
CA SER A 11 6.48 -1.10 0.15
C SER A 11 6.64 -0.07 -0.97
N THR A 12 7.82 -0.04 -1.59
CA THR A 12 8.11 0.86 -2.73
C THR A 12 7.18 0.58 -3.89
N ILE A 13 6.96 -0.70 -4.23
CA ILE A 13 6.01 -1.11 -5.26
C ILE A 13 4.57 -0.66 -4.93
N ARG A 14 4.15 -0.70 -3.66
CA ARG A 14 2.80 -0.22 -3.30
C ARG A 14 2.65 1.28 -3.50
N ASN A 15 3.66 2.05 -3.10
CA ASN A 15 3.68 3.50 -3.28
C ASN A 15 3.67 3.85 -4.78
N TYR A 16 4.54 3.21 -5.57
CA TYR A 16 4.53 3.35 -7.02
C TYR A 16 3.15 3.02 -7.62
N SER A 17 2.54 1.90 -7.20
CA SER A 17 1.19 1.48 -7.63
C SER A 17 0.12 2.56 -7.35
N LYS A 18 0.21 3.23 -6.19
CA LYS A 18 -0.68 4.34 -5.79
C LYS A 18 -0.47 5.55 -6.71
N GLU A 19 0.78 5.96 -6.92
CA GLU A 19 1.13 7.14 -7.72
C GLU A 19 0.79 6.98 -9.20
N CYS A 20 1.16 5.84 -9.81
CA CYS A 20 0.88 5.58 -11.22
C CYS A 20 -0.60 5.20 -11.48
N ARG A 21 -1.38 4.97 -10.41
CA ARG A 21 -2.80 4.55 -10.45
C ARG A 21 -3.00 3.32 -11.34
N ARG A 22 -2.07 2.37 -11.32
CA ARG A 22 -2.14 1.13 -12.09
C ARG A 22 -2.39 -0.05 -11.19
N GLN A 23 -3.14 -1.02 -11.70
CA GLN A 23 -3.36 -2.26 -10.98
C GLN A 23 -2.15 -3.17 -11.15
N LEU A 24 -1.31 -3.22 -10.12
CA LEU A 24 -0.18 -4.14 -10.05
C LEU A 24 -0.57 -5.44 -9.32
N LYS A 25 0.12 -6.54 -9.61
CA LYS A 25 -0.02 -7.83 -8.91
C LYS A 25 1.35 -8.46 -8.66
N PHE A 26 1.58 -8.88 -7.42
CA PHE A 26 2.70 -9.75 -7.08
C PHE A 26 2.45 -11.15 -7.66
N LEU A 27 3.26 -11.56 -8.62
CA LEU A 27 3.25 -12.91 -9.19
C LEU A 27 4.04 -13.91 -8.36
N LYS A 28 5.21 -13.47 -7.89
CA LYS A 28 6.04 -14.21 -6.93
C LYS A 28 6.37 -13.28 -5.78
N ASN A 29 6.29 -13.81 -4.57
CA ASN A 29 6.39 -13.03 -3.34
C ASN A 29 7.23 -13.76 -2.28
N GLU A 30 8.37 -14.27 -2.68
CA GLU A 30 9.27 -15.03 -1.83
C GLU A 30 10.25 -14.07 -1.10
N PRO A 31 10.88 -14.51 0.00
CA PRO A 31 11.88 -13.70 0.70
C PRO A 31 13.05 -13.27 -0.21
N LYS A 32 13.49 -14.17 -1.09
CA LYS A 32 14.65 -13.96 -1.97
C LYS A 32 14.28 -13.54 -3.39
N ARG A 33 13.01 -13.60 -3.79
CA ARG A 33 12.59 -13.29 -5.17
C ARG A 33 11.18 -12.73 -5.20
N VAL A 34 11.04 -11.56 -5.80
CA VAL A 34 9.74 -10.89 -5.97
C VAL A 34 9.55 -10.52 -7.43
N ILE A 35 8.41 -10.90 -8.00
CA ILE A 35 8.01 -10.52 -9.36
C ILE A 35 6.68 -9.79 -9.27
N VAL A 36 6.60 -8.64 -9.91
CA VAL A 36 5.40 -7.83 -10.00
C VAL A 36 5.11 -7.55 -11.46
N ARG A 37 3.84 -7.61 -11.85
CA ARG A 37 3.39 -7.18 -13.18
C ARG A 37 2.21 -6.25 -13.08
N CYS A 38 1.98 -5.47 -14.13
CA CYS A 38 0.71 -4.79 -14.31
C CYS A 38 -0.34 -5.79 -14.80
N ILE A 39 -1.55 -5.67 -14.27
CA ILE A 39 -2.72 -6.48 -14.66
C ILE A 39 -3.90 -5.60 -15.10
N ALA A 40 -3.69 -4.29 -15.23
CA ALA A 40 -4.72 -3.36 -15.69
C ALA A 40 -5.13 -3.60 -17.16
N SER A 41 -4.24 -4.19 -17.96
CA SER A 41 -4.53 -4.67 -19.32
C SER A 41 -3.83 -6.03 -19.53
N PRO A 42 -4.42 -6.98 -20.29
CA PRO A 42 -3.80 -8.27 -20.59
C PRO A 42 -2.41 -8.15 -21.23
N ASN A 43 -2.20 -7.12 -22.05
CA ASN A 43 -1.00 -6.93 -22.86
C ASN A 43 -0.08 -5.83 -22.31
N CYS A 44 -0.25 -5.42 -21.05
CA CYS A 44 0.64 -4.43 -20.47
C CYS A 44 2.05 -5.02 -20.26
N PRO A 45 3.11 -4.45 -20.86
CA PRO A 45 4.46 -5.02 -20.76
C PRO A 45 5.10 -4.76 -19.39
N TRP A 46 4.55 -3.82 -18.60
CA TRP A 46 5.11 -3.44 -17.31
C TRP A 46 5.32 -4.63 -16.39
N LYS A 47 6.58 -4.83 -16.00
CA LYS A 47 7.00 -5.95 -15.16
C LYS A 47 8.31 -5.61 -14.47
N ILE A 48 8.43 -6.01 -13.21
CA ILE A 48 9.65 -5.84 -12.44
C ILE A 48 9.98 -7.14 -11.70
N LEU A 49 11.25 -7.53 -11.75
CA LEU A 49 11.81 -8.67 -11.03
C LEU A 49 12.90 -8.14 -10.11
N ALA A 50 12.78 -8.47 -8.84
CA ALA A 50 13.83 -8.28 -7.86
C ALA A 50 14.25 -9.62 -7.26
N SER A 51 15.55 -9.81 -7.04
CA SER A 51 16.13 -11.01 -6.46
C SER A 51 17.21 -10.66 -5.45
N TYR A 52 17.36 -11.48 -4.42
CA TYR A 52 18.38 -11.29 -3.40
C TYR A 52 19.74 -11.67 -3.96
N SER A 53 20.72 -10.78 -3.80
CA SER A 53 22.13 -11.02 -4.13
C SER A 53 22.88 -11.41 -2.86
N LEU A 54 23.50 -12.59 -2.85
CA LEU A 54 24.36 -13.04 -1.75
C LEU A 54 25.62 -12.16 -1.62
N VAL A 55 26.14 -11.67 -2.74
CA VAL A 55 27.35 -10.82 -2.80
C VAL A 55 27.04 -9.45 -2.21
N ALA A 56 25.99 -8.79 -2.68
CA ALA A 56 25.61 -7.46 -2.22
C ALA A 56 24.79 -7.46 -0.92
N LYS A 57 24.43 -8.65 -0.41
CA LYS A 57 23.60 -8.87 0.79
C LYS A 57 22.31 -8.02 0.80
N CYS A 58 21.70 -7.83 -0.37
CA CYS A 58 20.52 -6.99 -0.54
C CYS A 58 19.65 -7.49 -1.70
N LEU A 59 18.41 -6.99 -1.80
CA LEU A 59 17.51 -7.29 -2.90
C LEU A 59 17.77 -6.33 -4.07
N GLN A 60 18.09 -6.88 -5.24
CA GLN A 60 18.46 -6.11 -6.42
C GLN A 60 17.39 -6.24 -7.50
N ILE A 61 17.14 -5.17 -8.24
CA ILE A 61 16.35 -5.25 -9.47
C ILE A 61 17.19 -5.96 -10.53
N ILE A 62 16.65 -7.05 -11.07
CA ILE A 62 17.26 -7.82 -12.17
C ILE A 62 16.70 -7.38 -13.51
N THR A 63 15.37 -7.24 -13.60
CA THR A 63 14.72 -6.72 -14.80
C THR A 63 13.64 -5.73 -14.42
N PHE A 64 13.52 -4.68 -15.23
CA PHE A 64 12.48 -3.66 -15.08
C PHE A 64 12.04 -3.18 -16.46
N GLN A 65 10.81 -3.53 -16.83
CA GLN A 65 10.10 -2.95 -17.97
C GLN A 65 9.19 -1.85 -17.41
N GLU A 66 9.55 -0.60 -17.69
CA GLU A 66 8.88 0.58 -17.16
C GLU A 66 7.64 1.00 -17.96
N GLU A 67 7.56 0.60 -19.22
CA GLU A 67 6.47 0.99 -20.11
C GLU A 67 5.14 0.38 -19.68
N HIS A 68 4.11 1.23 -19.63
CA HIS A 68 2.73 0.82 -19.44
C HIS A 68 1.92 1.04 -20.71
N HIS A 69 1.27 0.00 -21.21
CA HIS A 69 0.32 0.08 -22.32
C HIS A 69 -1.13 -0.16 -21.86
N CYS A 70 -1.45 0.30 -20.65
CA CYS A 70 -2.79 0.19 -20.08
C CYS A 70 -3.39 1.59 -19.86
N MET A 71 -4.60 1.66 -19.31
CA MET A 71 -5.19 2.89 -18.75
C MET A 71 -5.09 2.92 -17.23
N VAL A 72 -5.19 4.11 -16.63
CA VAL A 72 -5.26 4.25 -15.17
C VAL A 72 -6.49 3.55 -14.63
N SER A 73 -6.42 3.04 -13.40
CA SER A 73 -7.48 2.27 -12.77
C SER A 73 -7.62 2.63 -11.30
N PHE A 74 -8.87 2.82 -10.90
CA PHE A 74 -9.25 2.97 -9.48
C PHE A 74 -9.24 1.61 -8.76
N LYS A 75 -9.16 0.49 -9.50
CA LYS A 75 -9.08 -0.85 -8.90
C LYS A 75 -7.63 -1.16 -8.56
N ASN A 76 -7.23 -0.94 -7.31
CA ASN A 76 -5.87 -1.26 -6.86
C ASN A 76 -5.87 -2.16 -5.62
N LYS A 77 -5.74 -3.47 -5.84
CA LYS A 77 -5.73 -4.47 -4.74
C LYS A 77 -4.41 -4.52 -3.96
N ILE A 78 -3.37 -3.83 -4.43
CA ILE A 78 -2.08 -3.79 -3.72
C ILE A 78 -2.08 -2.76 -2.59
N VAL A 79 -2.99 -1.77 -2.63
CA VAL A 79 -3.13 -0.82 -1.54
C VAL A 79 -3.73 -1.53 -0.33
N ILE A 80 -3.01 -1.46 0.79
CA ILE A 80 -3.37 -2.13 2.03
C ILE A 80 -4.18 -1.15 2.88
N THR A 81 -5.14 -1.68 3.65
CA THR A 81 -5.86 -0.98 4.71
C THR A 81 -4.95 -0.10 5.60
N ALA A 82 -3.74 -0.55 5.91
CA ALA A 82 -2.77 0.23 6.69
C ALA A 82 -2.36 1.54 6.00
N MET A 83 -2.22 1.56 4.67
CA MET A 83 -1.91 2.78 3.93
C MET A 83 -3.07 3.77 3.96
N ILE A 84 -4.30 3.27 3.91
CA ILE A 84 -5.51 4.09 4.02
C ILE A 84 -5.60 4.66 5.45
N ALA A 85 -5.37 3.83 6.47
CA ALA A 85 -5.35 4.25 7.86
C ALA A 85 -4.30 5.34 8.12
N GLN A 86 -3.10 5.19 7.56
CA GLN A 86 -2.04 6.18 7.68
C GLN A 86 -2.38 7.48 6.95
N HIS A 87 -2.92 7.41 5.72
CA HIS A 87 -3.30 8.58 4.93
C HIS A 87 -4.42 9.39 5.61
N PHE A 88 -5.42 8.70 6.18
CA PHE A 88 -6.56 9.35 6.85
C PHE A 88 -6.45 9.39 8.37
N GLU A 89 -5.25 9.20 8.93
CA GLU A 89 -5.07 9.13 10.38
C GLU A 89 -5.60 10.41 11.04
N ALA A 90 -5.10 11.57 10.62
CA ALA A 90 -5.51 12.88 11.13
C ALA A 90 -7.02 13.13 10.97
N THR A 91 -7.55 12.91 9.77
CA THR A 91 -8.98 13.12 9.47
C THR A 91 -9.88 12.28 10.37
N ILE A 92 -9.51 11.01 10.63
CA ILE A 92 -10.26 10.12 11.51
C ILE A 92 -10.11 10.56 12.97
N LYS A 93 -8.97 11.16 13.36
CA LYS A 93 -8.79 11.73 14.70
C LYS A 93 -9.70 12.91 14.97
N ASP A 94 -9.77 13.82 14.01
CA ASP A 94 -10.58 15.03 14.13
C ASP A 94 -12.09 14.70 14.06
N HIS A 95 -12.44 13.66 13.30
CA HIS A 95 -13.84 13.27 13.07
C HIS A 95 -14.09 11.78 13.43
N PRO A 96 -14.03 11.39 14.71
CA PRO A 96 -14.13 9.98 15.11
C PRO A 96 -15.49 9.34 14.79
N LYS A 97 -16.54 10.16 14.62
CA LYS A 97 -17.90 9.76 14.24
C LYS A 97 -18.14 9.69 12.71
N MET A 98 -17.13 10.02 11.89
CA MET A 98 -17.23 9.97 10.42
C MET A 98 -17.77 8.62 9.92
N LYS A 99 -18.73 8.64 9.01
CA LYS A 99 -19.35 7.42 8.47
C LYS A 99 -18.38 6.71 7.53
N LEU A 100 -18.49 5.38 7.47
CA LEU A 100 -17.62 4.57 6.60
C LEU A 100 -17.76 4.93 5.11
N ARG A 101 -18.97 5.34 4.69
CA ARG A 101 -19.23 5.83 3.33
C ARG A 101 -18.49 7.13 3.02
N GLU A 102 -18.34 8.02 4.00
CA GLU A 102 -17.58 9.27 3.82
C GLU A 102 -16.10 8.95 3.61
N ILE A 103 -15.52 8.05 4.43
CA ILE A 103 -14.15 7.57 4.24
C ILE A 103 -13.96 6.97 2.84
N GLN A 104 -14.92 6.17 2.36
CA GLN A 104 -14.87 5.57 1.04
C GLN A 104 -14.87 6.62 -0.09
N ILE A 105 -15.71 7.66 0.04
CA ILE A 105 -15.78 8.78 -0.90
C ILE A 105 -14.44 9.53 -0.91
N ILE A 106 -13.90 9.86 0.26
CA ILE A 106 -12.62 10.57 0.36
C ILE A 106 -11.48 9.72 -0.21
N CYS A 107 -11.46 8.40 0.01
CA CYS A 107 -10.50 7.50 -0.64
C CYS A 107 -10.56 7.58 -2.18
N ALA A 108 -11.75 7.67 -2.76
CA ALA A 108 -11.92 7.79 -4.20
C ALA A 108 -11.49 9.19 -4.72
N LEU A 109 -11.74 10.25 -3.95
CA LEU A 109 -11.40 11.63 -4.30
C LEU A 109 -9.89 11.90 -4.18
N GLU A 110 -9.27 11.54 -3.05
CA GLU A 110 -7.89 11.90 -2.75
C GLU A 110 -6.88 10.85 -3.20
N MET A 111 -7.20 9.56 -3.01
CA MET A 111 -6.27 8.48 -3.33
C MET A 111 -6.55 7.85 -4.70
N HIS A 112 -7.69 8.18 -5.33
CA HIS A 112 -8.14 7.61 -6.59
C HIS A 112 -8.21 6.08 -6.58
N ILE A 113 -8.66 5.51 -5.45
CA ILE A 113 -8.79 4.07 -5.27
C ILE A 113 -10.21 3.73 -4.82
N TYR A 114 -10.80 2.73 -5.46
CA TYR A 114 -12.02 2.11 -4.98
C TYR A 114 -11.69 1.13 -3.84
N VAL A 115 -12.27 1.37 -2.68
CA VAL A 115 -12.11 0.54 -1.48
C VAL A 115 -13.47 -0.01 -1.05
N SER A 116 -13.51 -1.19 -0.45
CA SER A 116 -14.76 -1.71 0.13
C SER A 116 -15.07 -1.02 1.46
N ILE A 117 -16.33 -1.08 1.88
CA ILE A 117 -16.75 -0.59 3.20
C ILE A 117 -16.00 -1.32 4.33
N ASP A 118 -15.79 -2.63 4.23
CA ASP A 118 -14.98 -3.39 5.19
C ASP A 118 -13.54 -2.89 5.27
N CYS A 119 -12.95 -2.47 4.16
CA CYS A 119 -11.62 -1.88 4.15
C CYS A 119 -11.60 -0.56 4.92
N CYS A 120 -12.62 0.29 4.70
CA CYS A 120 -12.80 1.54 5.44
C CYS A 120 -12.99 1.30 6.94
N TYR A 121 -13.80 0.29 7.31
CA TYR A 121 -14.00 -0.11 8.70
C TYR A 121 -12.68 -0.52 9.36
N ARG A 122 -11.91 -1.41 8.71
CA ARG A 122 -10.62 -1.85 9.24
C ARG A 122 -9.62 -0.71 9.34
N ALA A 123 -9.58 0.20 8.37
CA ALA A 123 -8.71 1.38 8.41
C ALA A 123 -9.06 2.28 9.60
N LYS A 124 -10.36 2.55 9.78
CA LYS A 124 -10.86 3.33 10.93
C LYS A 124 -10.55 2.64 12.27
N LYS A 125 -10.69 1.32 12.33
CA LYS A 125 -10.35 0.52 13.52
C LYS A 125 -8.87 0.64 13.87
N ILE A 126 -7.96 0.54 12.90
CA ILE A 126 -6.51 0.71 13.12
C ILE A 126 -6.20 2.06 13.77
N VAL A 127 -6.79 3.15 13.26
CA VAL A 127 -6.57 4.50 13.82
C VAL A 127 -7.10 4.59 15.25
N LYS A 128 -8.31 4.06 15.51
CA LYS A 128 -8.89 4.06 16.86
C LYS A 128 -8.08 3.24 17.86
N ASP A 129 -7.66 2.04 17.47
CA ASP A 129 -6.86 1.16 18.34
C ASP A 129 -5.52 1.82 18.69
N LYS A 130 -4.90 2.53 17.73
CA LYS A 130 -3.69 3.33 17.94
C LYS A 130 -3.91 4.47 18.93
N MET A 131 -5.04 5.19 18.85
CA MET A 131 -5.36 6.23 19.84
C MET A 131 -5.52 5.67 21.25
N VAL A 132 -6.27 4.58 21.39
CA VAL A 132 -6.49 3.94 22.70
C VAL A 132 -5.17 3.43 23.27
N GLY A 133 -4.29 2.88 22.43
CA GLY A 133 -2.92 2.52 22.81
C GLY A 133 -2.12 3.70 23.33
N ASN A 134 -2.06 4.79 22.56
CA ASN A 134 -1.37 6.02 22.96
C ASN A 134 -1.89 6.56 24.30
N HIS A 135 -3.21 6.60 24.50
CA HIS A 135 -3.77 7.08 25.77
C HIS A 135 -3.32 6.18 26.92
N LYS A 136 -3.37 4.86 26.78
CA LYS A 136 -2.89 3.93 27.82
C LYS A 136 -1.40 4.14 28.13
N GLU A 137 -0.57 4.36 27.12
CA GLU A 137 0.86 4.61 27.27
C GLU A 137 1.13 5.94 27.97
N GLU A 138 0.43 7.02 27.59
CA GLU A 138 0.54 8.34 28.22
C GLU A 138 0.12 8.30 29.70
N PHE A 139 -1.03 7.68 29.99
CA PHE A 139 -1.46 7.49 31.37
C PHE A 139 -0.46 6.61 32.15
N SER A 140 0.19 5.64 31.50
CA SER A 140 1.20 4.78 32.14
C SER A 140 2.50 5.44 32.57
N GLN A 141 2.72 6.69 32.15
CA GLN A 141 3.87 7.49 32.58
C GLN A 141 3.54 8.39 33.78
N LEU A 142 2.27 8.45 34.20
CA LEU A 142 1.81 9.25 35.35
C LEU A 142 1.82 8.48 36.68
N TRP A 143 2.13 7.19 36.65
CA TRP A 143 2.23 6.29 37.80
C TRP A 143 3.50 5.46 37.74
#